data_AF-A0A9D1KD39-F1
#
_entry.id   AF-A0A9D1KD39-F1
#
_cell.length_a   1.000
_cell.length_b   1.000
_cell.length_c   1.000
_cell.angle_alpha   90.00
_cell.angle_beta   90.00
_cell.angle_gamma   90.00
#
_symmetry.space_group_name_H-M   'P 1'
#
loop_
_entity.id
_entity.type
_entity.pdbx_description
1 polymer ?
#
loop_
_entity_poly.entity_id
_entity_poly.type
_entity_poly.pdbx_seq_one_letter_code
_entity_poly.pdbx_strand_id
1 'polypeptide(L)'
;MKRLLLLAGILLPIAICPTQAQYPTVPDSVKQRAAQENAIHHKLSEAAWKKALKTVKKEEKKYGRVYRPWASKPEDLPQCQIPAFPGAEGGGAFTAGGRGGKVFTVTSLEDRGPGTLREACESGGARIVVFNVAGVIRLKSPISIKAPYITIAGQTAPGDGVCVTGASFLIDTHDVIIRHMRFRRGAVDVADRDDALGGNAVGNIILDHISASWGLDEVMSIYRHVWNRDETGKGTKLPTVNITIQNSMFAEALDTYNHAFGATIGGHNCYFARNLFASNISRNCSVGMNGGFNLVNSVIYNWWNRSIDGGDEYSQFNIINNYFKPGPITALQTGRPIQHRILKPESSRDKNKPDTFGKAYVSGNIMLGNDKVTADNWDGGVQVYGLKDCGKFENEIRVDTPFEMPIHNPILSAQDAYEFVMENVGATLPERDSVDTRIICTVRTGQAIYDKKAKPYTTPYVKRRLPDDSYKYGIITHPEQVGGLPEYNGTPYVDSDNDGMPDEWEKRFGLDPNDPTDAAKDCNGDGYTNIEKYINGIDPSRKIDWTDLRNNHDTLKERLQK
;
A
#
# COMPACT_ATOMS: atom_id res chain seq x y z
N MET A 1 -42.38 -26.08 -57.21
CA MET A 1 -41.40 -24.99 -57.37
C MET A 1 -41.25 -24.28 -56.04
N LYS A 2 -40.04 -24.32 -55.46
CA LYS A 2 -39.67 -23.73 -54.18
C LYS A 2 -39.66 -22.19 -54.28
N ARG A 3 -40.17 -21.49 -53.28
CA ARG A 3 -39.74 -20.11 -52.98
C ARG A 3 -39.27 -20.06 -51.53
N LEU A 4 -37.97 -19.91 -51.39
CA LEU A 4 -37.22 -19.61 -50.17
C LEU A 4 -37.64 -18.21 -49.67
N LEU A 5 -38.02 -18.10 -48.40
CA LEU A 5 -38.06 -16.84 -47.66
C LEU A 5 -36.86 -16.83 -46.72
N LEU A 6 -35.86 -16.01 -47.05
CA LEU A 6 -34.72 -15.70 -46.20
C LEU A 6 -35.20 -14.79 -45.06
N LEU A 7 -35.16 -15.27 -43.81
CA LEU A 7 -35.18 -14.41 -42.62
C LEU A 7 -33.76 -13.87 -42.42
N ALA A 8 -33.58 -12.57 -42.66
CA ALA A 8 -32.38 -11.84 -42.27
C ALA A 8 -32.45 -11.52 -40.77
N GLY A 9 -31.68 -12.26 -39.97
CA GLY A 9 -31.46 -11.95 -38.56
C GLY A 9 -30.58 -10.71 -38.41
N ILE A 10 -31.06 -9.73 -37.64
CA ILE A 10 -30.31 -8.55 -37.23
C ILE A 10 -29.28 -9.01 -36.18
N LEU A 11 -28.03 -9.20 -36.61
CA LEU A 11 -26.87 -9.36 -35.74
C LEU A 11 -26.50 -7.99 -35.16
N LEU A 12 -26.77 -7.78 -33.86
CA LEU A 12 -26.13 -6.71 -33.10
C LEU A 12 -24.63 -6.98 -33.03
N PRO A 13 -23.74 -6.02 -33.37
CA PRO A 13 -22.31 -6.22 -33.25
C PRO A 13 -21.92 -6.22 -31.77
N ILE A 14 -21.52 -7.39 -31.27
CA ILE A 14 -20.72 -7.49 -30.05
C ILE A 14 -19.42 -6.74 -30.33
N ALA A 15 -19.27 -5.57 -29.70
CA ALA A 15 -18.03 -4.82 -29.75
C ALA A 15 -16.95 -5.58 -28.98
N ILE A 16 -16.28 -6.50 -29.68
CA ILE A 16 -15.00 -7.07 -29.23
C ILE A 16 -13.99 -5.94 -29.36
N CYS A 17 -13.73 -5.24 -28.26
CA CYS A 17 -12.66 -4.25 -28.21
C CYS A 17 -11.33 -5.02 -28.31
N PRO A 18 -10.50 -4.78 -29.34
CA PRO A 18 -9.24 -5.50 -29.49
C PRO A 18 -8.30 -5.13 -28.33
N THR A 19 -7.83 -6.15 -27.63
CA THR A 19 -6.94 -6.10 -26.46
C THR A 19 -5.52 -5.58 -26.75
N GLN A 20 -5.24 -5.12 -27.99
CA GLN A 20 -3.95 -4.53 -28.37
C GLN A 20 -3.76 -3.07 -27.93
N ALA A 21 -4.79 -2.37 -27.42
CA ALA A 21 -4.74 -0.94 -27.11
C ALA A 21 -4.50 -0.60 -25.62
N GLN A 22 -3.82 -1.46 -24.85
CA GLN A 22 -3.61 -1.22 -23.41
C GLN A 22 -2.21 -0.78 -23.02
N TYR A 23 -1.18 -1.18 -23.77
CA TYR A 23 0.20 -0.86 -23.43
C TYR A 23 0.77 0.19 -24.39
N PRO A 24 1.63 1.10 -23.89
CA PRO A 24 2.26 2.11 -24.72
C PRO A 24 3.19 1.47 -25.76
N THR A 25 3.24 2.06 -26.95
CA THR A 25 4.21 1.71 -27.99
C THR A 25 5.51 2.44 -27.71
N VAL A 26 6.49 1.74 -27.14
CA VAL A 26 7.79 2.30 -26.77
C VAL A 26 8.82 2.13 -27.91
N PRO A 27 9.47 3.21 -28.39
CA PRO A 27 10.54 3.11 -29.37
C PRO A 27 11.74 2.30 -28.88
N ASP A 28 12.44 1.63 -29.79
CA ASP A 28 13.58 0.77 -29.40
C ASP A 28 14.75 1.57 -28.81
N SER A 29 14.97 2.81 -29.23
CA SER A 29 15.95 3.71 -28.62
C SER A 29 15.66 3.98 -27.14
N VAL A 30 14.38 4.13 -26.79
CA VAL A 30 13.92 4.34 -25.41
C VAL A 30 14.09 3.06 -24.59
N LYS A 31 13.77 1.89 -25.16
CA LYS A 31 14.00 0.59 -24.51
C LYS A 31 15.49 0.34 -24.25
N GLN A 32 16.36 0.66 -25.20
CA GLN A 32 17.81 0.49 -25.08
C GLN A 32 18.40 1.38 -23.96
N ARG A 33 17.98 2.66 -23.90
CA ARG A 33 18.36 3.56 -22.80
C ARG A 33 17.95 2.97 -21.45
N ALA A 34 16.67 2.61 -21.30
CA ALA A 34 16.17 2.07 -20.04
C ALA A 34 16.86 0.76 -19.64
N ALA A 35 17.20 -0.11 -20.60
CA ALA A 35 17.97 -1.32 -20.33
C ALA A 35 19.37 -1.01 -19.77
N GLN A 36 20.04 0.03 -20.28
CA GLN A 36 21.36 0.47 -19.78
C GLN A 36 21.25 1.05 -18.36
N GLU A 37 20.28 1.93 -18.13
CA GLU A 37 20.00 2.51 -16.80
C GLU A 37 19.68 1.41 -15.78
N ASN A 38 18.80 0.47 -16.14
CA ASN A 38 18.44 -0.67 -15.29
C ASN A 38 19.63 -1.59 -14.99
N ALA A 39 20.53 -1.82 -15.95
CA ALA A 39 21.73 -2.62 -15.72
C ALA A 39 22.67 -1.96 -14.68
N ILE A 40 22.79 -0.64 -14.72
CA ILE A 40 23.58 0.12 -13.72
C ILE A 40 22.92 0.01 -12.34
N HIS A 41 21.61 0.26 -12.26
CA HIS A 41 20.85 0.20 -11.01
C HIS A 41 20.90 -1.20 -10.39
N HIS A 42 20.72 -2.25 -11.21
CA HIS A 42 20.83 -3.63 -10.79
C HIS A 42 22.21 -3.94 -10.22
N LYS A 43 23.29 -3.51 -10.90
CA LYS A 43 24.67 -3.72 -10.42
C LYS A 43 24.91 -3.08 -9.05
N LEU A 44 24.41 -1.85 -8.83
CA LEU A 44 24.52 -1.17 -7.54
C LEU A 44 23.72 -1.87 -6.45
N SER A 45 22.47 -2.24 -6.73
CA SER A 45 21.61 -2.98 -5.79
C SER A 45 22.22 -4.32 -5.40
N GLU A 46 22.76 -5.09 -6.34
CA GLU A 46 23.41 -6.38 -6.08
C GLU A 46 24.70 -6.22 -5.26
N ALA A 47 25.49 -5.18 -5.52
CA ALA A 47 26.67 -4.89 -4.73
C ALA A 47 26.31 -4.59 -3.26
N ALA A 48 25.27 -3.78 -3.05
CA ALA A 48 24.77 -3.47 -1.71
C ALA A 48 24.19 -4.72 -1.02
N TRP A 49 23.40 -5.52 -1.74
CA TRP A 49 22.83 -6.76 -1.23
C TRP A 49 23.90 -7.76 -0.80
N LYS A 50 24.95 -7.95 -1.61
CA LYS A 50 26.07 -8.84 -1.28
C LYS A 50 26.78 -8.43 0.02
N LYS A 51 26.83 -7.13 0.33
CA LYS A 51 27.36 -6.62 1.60
C LYS A 51 26.37 -6.89 2.73
N ALA A 52 25.10 -6.55 2.56
CA ALA A 52 24.05 -6.73 3.55
C ALA A 52 23.85 -8.20 3.96
N LEU A 53 23.87 -9.12 2.99
CA LEU A 53 23.66 -10.56 3.21
C LEU A 53 24.68 -11.16 4.19
N LYS A 54 25.92 -10.65 4.22
CA LYS A 54 26.92 -11.08 5.21
C LYS A 54 26.48 -10.77 6.64
N THR A 55 25.92 -9.59 6.86
CA THR A 55 25.39 -9.19 8.17
C THR A 55 24.13 -9.98 8.52
N VAL A 56 23.22 -10.16 7.57
CA VAL A 56 22.01 -10.98 7.75
C VAL A 56 22.39 -12.40 8.22
N LYS A 57 23.34 -13.06 7.54
CA LYS A 57 23.80 -14.40 7.93
C LYS A 57 24.52 -14.43 9.28
N LYS A 58 25.24 -13.36 9.63
CA LYS A 58 25.86 -13.22 10.95
C LYS A 58 24.83 -13.12 12.06
N GLU A 59 23.78 -12.32 11.87
CA GLU A 59 22.72 -12.15 12.87
C GLU A 59 21.82 -13.38 12.97
N GLU A 60 21.56 -14.08 11.87
CA GLU A 60 20.89 -15.38 11.89
C GLU A 60 21.61 -16.36 12.81
N LYS A 61 22.94 -16.47 12.70
CA LYS A 61 23.77 -17.34 13.55
C LYS A 61 23.85 -16.86 15.01
N LYS A 62 23.96 -15.54 15.24
CA LYS A 62 24.23 -14.98 16.57
C LYS A 62 22.98 -14.78 17.42
N TYR A 63 21.89 -14.36 16.79
CA TYR A 63 20.67 -13.90 17.48
C TYR A 63 19.41 -14.68 17.07
N GLY A 64 19.52 -15.63 16.13
CA GLY A 64 18.35 -16.41 15.66
C GLY A 64 17.41 -15.64 14.73
N ARG A 65 17.84 -14.49 14.19
CA ARG A 65 17.10 -13.70 13.18
C ARG A 65 17.09 -14.43 11.84
N VAL A 66 16.16 -15.36 11.66
CA VAL A 66 16.09 -16.24 10.49
C VAL A 66 15.93 -15.46 9.19
N TYR A 67 16.53 -15.93 8.10
CA TYR A 67 16.31 -15.39 6.76
C TYR A 67 15.67 -16.45 5.86
N ARG A 68 14.38 -16.29 5.56
CA ARG A 68 13.55 -17.26 4.83
C ARG A 68 12.90 -16.63 3.59
N PRO A 69 13.66 -16.42 2.51
CA PRO A 69 13.14 -15.79 1.28
C PRO A 69 12.17 -16.68 0.48
N TRP A 70 11.88 -17.88 0.97
CA TRP A 70 10.96 -18.87 0.39
C TRP A 70 9.68 -19.05 1.20
N ALA A 71 9.49 -18.29 2.29
CA ALA A 71 8.33 -18.45 3.16
C ALA A 71 7.02 -18.32 2.37
N SER A 72 6.14 -19.30 2.51
CA SER A 72 4.90 -19.40 1.73
C SER A 72 3.69 -19.72 2.58
N LYS A 73 3.89 -20.04 3.86
CA LYS A 73 2.85 -20.21 4.87
C LYS A 73 3.06 -19.24 6.03
N PRO A 74 1.99 -18.78 6.70
CA PRO A 74 2.08 -17.91 7.87
C PRO A 74 3.12 -18.36 8.92
N GLU A 75 3.15 -19.65 9.23
CA GLU A 75 4.04 -20.27 10.21
C GLU A 75 5.52 -20.38 9.77
N ASP A 76 5.81 -20.14 8.48
CA ASP A 76 7.18 -20.12 7.97
C ASP A 76 7.98 -18.94 8.52
N LEU A 77 7.35 -17.89 9.05
CA LEU A 77 8.05 -16.73 9.63
C LEU A 77 7.70 -16.56 11.12
N PRO A 78 8.71 -16.45 12.01
CA PRO A 78 8.48 -16.29 13.44
C PRO A 78 7.77 -14.96 13.73
N GLN A 79 6.84 -14.98 14.68
CA GLN A 79 6.16 -13.80 15.23
C GLN A 79 6.73 -13.43 16.59
N CYS A 80 6.69 -12.14 16.94
CA CYS A 80 6.97 -11.68 18.30
C CYS A 80 5.82 -12.03 19.26
N GLN A 81 6.09 -11.94 20.57
CA GLN A 81 5.07 -12.15 21.61
C GLN A 81 4.26 -10.87 21.91
N ILE A 82 4.79 -9.72 21.49
CA ILE A 82 4.15 -8.41 21.63
C ILE A 82 3.92 -7.81 20.23
N PRO A 83 2.94 -6.91 20.08
CA PRO A 83 2.69 -6.22 18.83
C PRO A 83 3.94 -5.50 18.28
N ALA A 84 3.98 -5.29 16.97
CA ALA A 84 5.00 -4.54 16.25
C ALA A 84 5.16 -3.12 16.83
N PHE A 85 4.03 -2.51 17.18
CA PHE A 85 3.88 -1.24 17.88
C PHE A 85 2.46 -1.18 18.49
N PRO A 86 2.20 -0.31 19.48
CA PRO A 86 0.85 -0.11 20.01
C PRO A 86 -0.14 0.31 18.92
N GLY A 87 -1.23 -0.44 18.77
CA GLY A 87 -2.23 -0.27 17.71
C GLY A 87 -1.98 -1.09 16.44
N ALA A 88 -0.93 -1.90 16.39
CA ALA A 88 -0.73 -2.87 15.30
C ALA A 88 -1.76 -4.00 15.39
N GLU A 89 -2.41 -4.34 14.28
CA GLU A 89 -3.39 -5.43 14.21
C GLU A 89 -3.22 -6.26 12.93
N GLY A 90 -4.03 -7.30 12.76
CA GLY A 90 -3.98 -8.11 11.55
C GLY A 90 -2.85 -9.15 11.52
N GLY A 91 -2.68 -9.80 10.38
CA GLY A 91 -1.67 -10.85 10.24
C GLY A 91 -0.23 -10.35 10.37
N GLY A 92 0.04 -9.06 10.13
CA GLY A 92 1.34 -8.42 10.34
C GLY A 92 1.55 -7.86 11.76
N ALA A 93 0.58 -7.99 12.67
CA ALA A 93 0.58 -7.33 13.99
C ALA A 93 1.80 -7.63 14.83
N PHE A 94 2.40 -8.81 14.70
CA PHE A 94 3.51 -9.28 15.54
C PHE A 94 4.85 -9.33 14.77
N THR A 95 4.94 -8.58 13.68
CA THR A 95 6.18 -8.40 12.91
C THR A 95 7.29 -7.86 13.81
N ALA A 96 8.49 -8.45 13.73
CA ALA A 96 9.63 -8.00 14.54
C ALA A 96 10.19 -6.65 14.10
N GLY A 97 10.20 -6.41 12.78
CA GLY A 97 10.87 -5.27 12.16
C GLY A 97 12.30 -5.10 12.68
N GLY A 98 12.66 -3.87 13.02
CA GLY A 98 14.01 -3.50 13.47
C GLY A 98 14.35 -3.75 14.94
N ARG A 99 13.47 -4.36 15.74
CA ARG A 99 13.59 -4.45 17.20
C ARG A 99 14.96 -4.99 17.68
N GLY A 100 15.55 -4.28 18.64
CA GLY A 100 16.89 -4.58 19.18
C GLY A 100 18.01 -4.51 18.13
N GLY A 101 17.75 -3.84 17.00
CA GLY A 101 18.67 -3.63 15.91
C GLY A 101 19.49 -2.35 16.05
N LYS A 102 20.27 -2.04 15.03
CA LYS A 102 21.00 -0.78 14.94
C LYS A 102 20.05 0.37 14.59
N VAL A 103 20.22 1.53 15.23
CA VAL A 103 19.52 2.75 14.81
C VAL A 103 20.26 3.43 13.66
N PHE A 104 19.51 3.88 12.66
CA PHE A 104 19.97 4.71 11.56
C PHE A 104 19.19 6.02 11.57
N THR A 105 19.87 7.11 11.90
CA THR A 105 19.32 8.47 11.80
C THR A 105 19.59 9.01 10.40
N VAL A 106 18.53 9.22 9.62
CA VAL A 106 18.59 9.87 8.31
C VAL A 106 18.75 11.37 8.52
N THR A 107 19.86 11.92 8.05
CA THR A 107 20.24 13.33 8.18
C THR A 107 20.43 14.02 6.83
N SER A 108 20.31 13.28 5.73
CA SER A 108 20.51 13.78 4.36
C SER A 108 19.35 13.40 3.45
N LEU A 109 18.93 14.36 2.61
CA LEU A 109 17.92 14.19 1.57
C LEU A 109 18.49 13.63 0.25
N GLU A 110 19.82 13.45 0.18
CA GLU A 110 20.46 12.87 -0.99
C GLU A 110 20.03 11.40 -1.21
N ASP A 111 20.03 10.96 -2.47
CA ASP A 111 19.64 9.59 -2.82
C ASP A 111 20.63 8.53 -2.30
N ARG A 112 21.93 8.87 -2.24
CA ARG A 112 23.00 7.94 -1.85
C ARG A 112 24.08 8.64 -1.04
N GLY A 113 24.72 7.88 -0.16
CA GLY A 113 25.83 8.35 0.68
C GLY A 113 25.52 8.24 2.17
N PRO A 114 26.45 8.65 3.03
CA PRO A 114 26.26 8.65 4.47
C PRO A 114 25.02 9.44 4.91
N GLY A 115 24.25 8.90 5.86
CA GLY A 115 23.09 9.57 6.45
C GLY A 115 21.84 9.60 5.56
N THR A 116 21.82 8.83 4.48
CA THR A 116 20.68 8.77 3.54
C THR A 116 19.72 7.63 3.86
N LEU A 117 18.44 7.80 3.50
CA LEU A 117 17.44 6.72 3.62
C LEU A 117 17.89 5.44 2.89
N ARG A 118 18.52 5.59 1.73
CA ARG A 118 19.01 4.45 0.97
C ARG A 118 20.09 3.67 1.71
N GLU A 119 21.05 4.35 2.33
CA GLU A 119 22.09 3.67 3.12
C GLU A 119 21.46 2.79 4.21
N ALA A 120 20.45 3.30 4.91
CA ALA A 120 19.71 2.54 5.91
C ALA A 120 18.97 1.34 5.30
N CYS A 121 18.25 1.54 4.19
CA CYS A 121 17.47 0.49 3.52
C CYS A 121 18.35 -0.63 2.93
N GLU A 122 19.49 -0.27 2.34
CA GLU A 122 20.46 -1.17 1.69
C GLU A 122 21.43 -1.81 2.70
N SER A 123 21.38 -1.43 3.98
CA SER A 123 22.15 -2.06 5.06
C SER A 123 21.56 -3.41 5.49
N GLY A 124 22.44 -4.31 5.93
CA GLY A 124 22.04 -5.61 6.48
C GLY A 124 21.96 -5.61 8.01
N GLY A 125 21.25 -6.59 8.56
CA GLY A 125 20.98 -6.71 10.00
C GLY A 125 19.71 -5.98 10.41
N ALA A 126 19.22 -6.28 11.61
CA ALA A 126 18.05 -5.60 12.13
C ALA A 126 18.33 -4.13 12.35
N ARG A 127 17.40 -3.27 11.93
CA ARG A 127 17.60 -1.82 11.99
C ARG A 127 16.32 -1.02 12.13
N ILE A 128 16.40 0.05 12.92
CA ILE A 128 15.34 1.05 13.08
C ILE A 128 15.83 2.31 12.39
N VAL A 129 15.02 2.84 11.47
CA VAL A 129 15.32 4.04 10.70
C VAL A 129 14.45 5.17 11.22
N VAL A 130 15.10 6.21 11.72
CA VAL A 130 14.51 7.47 12.19
C VAL A 130 15.03 8.62 11.33
N PHE A 131 14.36 9.77 11.40
CA PHE A 131 14.68 10.93 10.58
C PHE A 131 15.01 12.12 11.46
N ASN A 132 16.13 12.77 11.18
CA ASN A 132 16.49 14.08 11.72
C ASN A 132 16.67 15.09 10.57
N VAL A 133 15.77 15.00 9.60
CA VAL A 133 15.70 15.87 8.42
C VAL A 133 14.25 15.88 7.92
N ALA A 134 13.81 17.02 7.42
CA ALA A 134 12.54 17.18 6.71
C ALA A 134 12.83 17.52 5.25
N GLY A 135 12.02 17.01 4.33
CA GLY A 135 12.25 17.28 2.91
C GLY A 135 11.83 16.20 1.94
N VAL A 136 12.06 16.51 0.66
CA VAL A 136 11.86 15.58 -0.44
C VAL A 136 13.15 14.79 -0.70
N ILE A 137 13.08 13.47 -0.54
CA ILE A 137 14.13 12.52 -0.92
C ILE A 137 13.88 12.10 -2.37
N ARG A 138 14.66 12.67 -3.30
CA ARG A 138 14.53 12.43 -4.74
C ARG A 138 15.41 11.25 -5.17
N LEU A 139 14.78 10.10 -5.36
CA LEU A 139 15.48 8.88 -5.78
C LEU A 139 15.93 9.01 -7.24
N LYS A 140 17.16 8.57 -7.52
CA LYS A 140 17.69 8.43 -8.90
C LYS A 140 17.48 7.04 -9.48
N SER A 141 17.14 6.08 -8.62
CA SER A 141 16.89 4.67 -8.93
C SER A 141 15.97 4.08 -7.85
N PRO A 142 15.26 2.97 -8.09
CA PRO A 142 14.46 2.35 -7.03
C PRO A 142 15.31 2.02 -5.78
N ILE A 143 14.71 2.15 -4.60
CA ILE A 143 15.23 1.52 -3.38
C ILE A 143 14.57 0.14 -3.30
N SER A 144 15.36 -0.91 -3.08
CA SER A 144 14.88 -2.28 -2.86
C SER A 144 15.37 -2.79 -1.51
N ILE A 145 14.45 -2.94 -0.56
CA ILE A 145 14.73 -3.52 0.76
C ILE A 145 14.83 -5.04 0.60
N LYS A 146 16.06 -5.53 0.47
CA LYS A 146 16.37 -6.98 0.37
C LYS A 146 16.71 -7.60 1.72
N ALA A 147 17.30 -6.83 2.64
CA ALA A 147 17.64 -7.31 3.97
C ALA A 147 16.44 -7.19 4.93
N PRO A 148 16.03 -8.29 5.58
CA PRO A 148 14.89 -8.31 6.50
C PRO A 148 15.15 -7.53 7.78
N TYR A 149 14.16 -7.48 8.66
CA TYR A 149 14.22 -6.88 10.00
C TYR A 149 14.46 -5.36 9.94
N ILE A 150 13.48 -4.62 9.44
CA ILE A 150 13.58 -3.16 9.36
C ILE A 150 12.30 -2.50 9.86
N THR A 151 12.46 -1.44 10.66
CA THR A 151 11.40 -0.49 11.00
C THR A 151 11.77 0.86 10.41
N ILE A 152 10.88 1.50 9.66
CA ILE A 152 11.04 2.87 9.14
C ILE A 152 9.96 3.75 9.77
N ALA A 153 10.39 4.71 10.59
CA ALA A 153 9.51 5.53 11.41
C ALA A 153 9.46 6.99 10.92
N GLY A 154 8.65 7.26 9.89
CA GLY A 154 8.51 8.59 9.27
C GLY A 154 8.02 9.67 10.25
N GLN A 155 7.28 9.28 11.29
CA GLN A 155 6.78 10.17 12.33
C GLN A 155 7.87 10.82 13.20
N THR A 156 9.13 10.38 13.07
CA THR A 156 10.28 10.98 13.77
C THR A 156 10.88 12.19 13.07
N ALA A 157 10.56 12.38 11.79
CA ALA A 157 11.05 13.53 11.03
C ALA A 157 10.58 14.84 11.68
N PRO A 158 11.41 15.90 11.68
CA PRO A 158 11.00 17.22 12.15
C PRO A 158 10.01 17.89 11.18
N GLY A 159 9.34 18.94 11.66
CA GLY A 159 8.50 19.84 10.85
C GLY A 159 7.46 19.10 10.00
N ASP A 160 7.46 19.33 8.69
CA ASP A 160 6.49 18.79 7.73
C ASP A 160 6.76 17.31 7.37
N GLY A 161 7.88 16.77 7.85
CA GLY A 161 8.30 15.39 7.62
C GLY A 161 9.00 15.14 6.28
N VAL A 162 8.94 13.90 5.79
CA VAL A 162 9.66 13.46 4.59
C VAL A 162 8.74 12.90 3.50
N CYS A 163 9.17 13.04 2.25
CA CYS A 163 8.51 12.43 1.09
C CYS A 163 9.52 11.83 0.13
N VAL A 164 9.31 10.57 -0.26
CA VAL A 164 10.12 9.85 -1.26
C VAL A 164 9.47 10.02 -2.64
N THR A 165 10.27 10.37 -3.65
CA THR A 165 9.80 10.61 -5.02
C THR A 165 10.84 10.22 -6.07
N GLY A 166 10.49 10.28 -7.36
CA GLY A 166 11.39 10.08 -8.49
C GLY A 166 11.50 8.63 -8.97
N ALA A 167 11.49 7.66 -8.05
CA ALA A 167 11.49 6.23 -8.35
C ALA A 167 10.71 5.43 -7.31
N SER A 168 10.51 4.14 -7.57
CA SER A 168 9.76 3.22 -6.72
C SER A 168 10.49 2.91 -5.41
N PHE A 169 9.72 2.67 -4.36
CA PHE A 169 10.21 2.09 -3.12
C PHE A 169 9.71 0.64 -3.00
N LEU A 170 10.64 -0.32 -2.97
CA LEU A 170 10.34 -1.75 -3.11
C LEU A 170 10.71 -2.52 -1.85
N ILE A 171 9.78 -3.36 -1.40
CA ILE A 171 9.93 -4.32 -0.31
C ILE A 171 10.12 -5.70 -0.95
N ASP A 172 11.35 -6.22 -0.89
CA ASP A 172 11.73 -7.49 -1.53
C ASP A 172 12.21 -8.52 -0.49
N THR A 173 11.61 -8.48 0.71
CA THR A 173 12.04 -9.29 1.86
C THR A 173 10.90 -9.52 2.86
N HIS A 174 11.22 -10.05 4.04
CA HIS A 174 10.30 -10.22 5.17
C HIS A 174 10.70 -9.38 6.40
N ASP A 175 9.81 -9.29 7.40
CA ASP A 175 9.99 -8.54 8.66
C ASP A 175 10.21 -7.03 8.45
N VAL A 176 9.17 -6.36 7.94
CA VAL A 176 9.20 -4.94 7.56
C VAL A 176 8.05 -4.17 8.22
N ILE A 177 8.40 -3.13 8.97
CA ILE A 177 7.47 -2.13 9.51
C ILE A 177 7.75 -0.81 8.81
N ILE A 178 6.74 -0.17 8.22
CA ILE A 178 6.84 1.21 7.73
C ILE A 178 5.67 2.01 8.27
N ARG A 179 5.97 3.15 8.90
CA ARG A 179 4.97 4.05 9.47
C ARG A 179 5.15 5.49 9.01
N HIS A 180 4.04 6.19 8.76
CA HIS A 180 4.01 7.64 8.49
C HIS A 180 4.95 8.11 7.36
N MET A 181 5.17 7.26 6.35
CA MET A 181 5.99 7.59 5.19
C MET A 181 5.13 7.99 3.99
N ARG A 182 5.68 8.87 3.14
CA ARG A 182 5.05 9.32 1.89
C ARG A 182 5.83 8.83 0.68
N PHE A 183 5.13 8.19 -0.24
CA PHE A 183 5.69 7.67 -1.50
C PHE A 183 4.94 8.28 -2.69
N ARG A 184 5.54 9.30 -3.31
CA ARG A 184 4.93 10.02 -4.42
C ARG A 184 5.84 9.97 -5.63
N ARG A 185 5.84 8.81 -6.31
CA ARG A 185 6.80 8.51 -7.39
C ARG A 185 6.82 9.60 -8.44
N GLY A 186 5.66 9.97 -9.00
CA GLY A 186 5.49 11.17 -9.85
C GLY A 186 6.20 11.14 -11.20
N ALA A 187 7.08 10.15 -11.44
CA ALA A 187 7.76 9.97 -12.71
C ALA A 187 6.81 9.49 -13.81
N VAL A 188 6.94 10.06 -15.01
CA VAL A 188 6.07 9.82 -16.18
C VAL A 188 6.82 9.24 -17.40
N ASP A 189 8.04 8.77 -17.20
CA ASP A 189 8.82 8.11 -18.26
C ASP A 189 8.11 6.81 -18.70
N VAL A 190 7.88 6.67 -20.00
CA VAL A 190 7.22 5.47 -20.56
C VAL A 190 8.05 4.20 -20.36
N ALA A 191 9.36 4.34 -20.21
CA ALA A 191 10.29 3.22 -20.08
C ALA A 191 10.44 2.73 -18.64
N ASP A 192 10.01 3.53 -17.67
CA ASP A 192 10.03 3.22 -16.25
C ASP A 192 8.60 3.37 -15.72
N ARG A 193 7.83 2.28 -15.83
CA ARG A 193 6.44 2.19 -15.37
C ARG A 193 6.39 1.20 -14.22
N ASP A 194 6.17 1.73 -13.02
CA ASP A 194 6.19 0.94 -11.79
C ASP A 194 5.35 1.64 -10.72
N ASP A 195 5.21 0.94 -9.61
CA ASP A 195 4.43 1.36 -8.44
C ASP A 195 5.13 2.47 -7.66
N ALA A 196 4.37 3.25 -6.89
CA ALA A 196 4.99 4.17 -5.92
C ALA A 196 5.62 3.40 -4.75
N LEU A 197 4.92 2.39 -4.25
CA LEU A 197 5.36 1.47 -3.19
C LEU A 197 5.00 0.04 -3.58
N GLY A 198 5.92 -0.92 -3.56
CA GLY A 198 5.57 -2.28 -3.96
C GLY A 198 6.66 -3.30 -3.67
N GLY A 199 6.81 -4.28 -4.56
CA GLY A 199 7.95 -5.22 -4.54
C GLY A 199 7.54 -6.71 -4.53
N ASN A 200 8.53 -7.57 -4.29
CA ASN A 200 8.42 -9.01 -4.14
C ASN A 200 8.42 -9.37 -2.65
N ALA A 201 7.48 -8.81 -1.91
CA ALA A 201 7.44 -8.93 -0.47
C ALA A 201 7.14 -10.37 -0.03
N VAL A 202 7.89 -10.86 0.96
CA VAL A 202 7.85 -12.27 1.40
C VAL A 202 6.86 -12.46 2.53
N GLY A 203 6.95 -11.68 3.61
CA GLY A 203 5.97 -11.75 4.70
C GLY A 203 6.39 -11.06 6.00
N ASN A 204 5.55 -11.10 7.02
CA ASN A 204 5.70 -10.27 8.24
C ASN A 204 5.84 -8.79 7.88
N ILE A 205 4.75 -8.23 7.36
CA ILE A 205 4.74 -6.86 6.85
C ILE A 205 3.61 -6.10 7.52
N ILE A 206 3.94 -4.94 8.07
CA ILE A 206 2.93 -3.98 8.50
C ILE A 206 3.24 -2.59 7.93
N LEU A 207 2.27 -2.08 7.18
CA LEU A 207 2.25 -0.74 6.65
C LEU A 207 1.14 0.03 7.37
N ASP A 208 1.50 1.06 8.12
CA ASP A 208 0.57 1.87 8.92
C ASP A 208 0.75 3.34 8.61
N HIS A 209 -0.34 4.08 8.39
CA HIS A 209 -0.29 5.50 8.08
C HIS A 209 0.62 5.84 6.88
N ILE A 210 0.55 5.05 5.81
CA ILE A 210 1.29 5.34 4.57
C ILE A 210 0.46 6.24 3.67
N SER A 211 1.08 7.23 3.04
CA SER A 211 0.49 7.96 1.91
C SER A 211 1.25 7.69 0.63
N ALA A 212 0.63 6.96 -0.30
CA ALA A 212 1.19 6.70 -1.60
C ALA A 212 0.33 7.30 -2.71
N SER A 213 0.97 7.90 -3.71
CA SER A 213 0.29 8.48 -4.86
C SER A 213 1.18 8.49 -6.11
N TRP A 214 0.55 8.78 -7.25
CA TRP A 214 1.25 9.07 -8.50
C TRP A 214 2.16 7.94 -8.99
N GLY A 215 1.73 6.70 -8.79
CA GLY A 215 2.29 5.51 -9.44
C GLY A 215 1.88 5.45 -10.91
N LEU A 216 2.64 4.70 -11.73
CA LEU A 216 2.47 4.65 -13.19
C LEU A 216 2.10 3.26 -13.73
N ASP A 217 2.17 2.24 -12.87
CA ASP A 217 1.47 0.96 -13.01
C ASP A 217 0.37 0.90 -11.92
N GLU A 218 0.63 0.42 -10.70
CA GLU A 218 -0.26 0.66 -9.55
C GLU A 218 0.25 1.82 -8.67
N VAL A 219 -0.54 2.27 -7.69
CA VAL A 219 0.00 3.08 -6.58
C VAL A 219 0.76 2.17 -5.62
N MET A 220 0.17 1.01 -5.29
CA MET A 220 0.82 0.03 -4.42
C MET A 220 0.49 -1.44 -4.71
N SER A 221 1.51 -2.31 -4.73
CA SER A 221 1.29 -3.76 -4.87
C SER A 221 2.12 -4.60 -3.90
N ILE A 222 1.44 -5.33 -3.01
CA ILE A 222 2.04 -6.34 -2.13
C ILE A 222 1.06 -7.50 -1.94
N TYR A 223 1.39 -8.66 -2.50
CA TYR A 223 0.52 -9.84 -2.44
C TYR A 223 1.23 -11.17 -2.69
N ARG A 224 2.40 -11.13 -3.35
CA ARG A 224 3.21 -12.28 -3.72
C ARG A 224 4.66 -11.91 -3.87
N HIS A 225 5.52 -12.91 -3.74
CA HIS A 225 6.88 -12.88 -4.25
C HIS A 225 7.09 -13.98 -5.28
N VAL A 226 8.13 -13.84 -6.09
CA VAL A 226 8.58 -14.92 -6.98
C VAL A 226 9.90 -15.41 -6.43
N TRP A 227 9.87 -16.57 -5.80
CA TRP A 227 11.04 -17.25 -5.31
C TRP A 227 11.83 -17.88 -6.47
N ASN A 228 13.10 -18.23 -6.22
CA ASN A 228 14.00 -18.94 -7.14
C ASN A 228 14.00 -18.47 -8.61
N ARG A 229 13.96 -17.15 -8.84
CA ARG A 229 14.04 -16.61 -10.20
C ARG A 229 15.31 -17.07 -10.91
N ASP A 230 15.14 -17.67 -12.09
CA ASP A 230 16.21 -17.99 -13.02
C ASP A 230 16.60 -16.77 -13.87
N GLU A 231 17.60 -16.93 -14.73
CA GLU A 231 18.10 -15.90 -15.64
C GLU A 231 17.04 -15.41 -16.65
N THR A 232 15.98 -16.18 -16.86
CA THR A 232 14.84 -15.80 -17.72
C THR A 232 13.75 -15.03 -16.94
N GLY A 233 13.96 -14.83 -15.63
CA GLY A 233 13.04 -14.16 -14.72
C GLY A 233 11.89 -15.04 -14.24
N LYS A 234 11.87 -16.32 -14.62
CA LYS A 234 10.86 -17.30 -14.19
C LYS A 234 11.23 -17.87 -12.84
N GLY A 235 10.23 -18.09 -12.00
CA GLY A 235 10.41 -18.68 -10.68
C GLY A 235 9.06 -19.10 -10.10
N THR A 236 9.09 -19.58 -8.87
CA THR A 236 7.89 -20.06 -8.18
C THR A 236 7.14 -18.88 -7.58
N LYS A 237 5.90 -18.66 -8.03
CA LYS A 237 5.02 -17.64 -7.44
C LYS A 237 4.52 -18.12 -6.08
N LEU A 238 4.88 -17.43 -5.01
CA LEU A 238 4.51 -17.74 -3.64
C LEU A 238 3.75 -16.56 -3.00
N PRO A 239 2.82 -16.80 -2.07
CA PRO A 239 2.09 -15.74 -1.38
C PRO A 239 3.02 -14.90 -0.52
N THR A 240 2.70 -13.62 -0.39
CA THR A 240 3.16 -12.87 0.78
C THR A 240 2.39 -13.39 1.99
N VAL A 241 3.05 -13.59 3.14
CA VAL A 241 2.40 -14.15 4.34
C VAL A 241 2.44 -13.16 5.51
N ASN A 242 1.45 -13.15 6.40
CA ASN A 242 1.40 -12.29 7.59
C ASN A 242 1.52 -10.79 7.22
N ILE A 243 0.45 -10.24 6.62
CA ILE A 243 0.46 -8.87 6.13
C ILE A 243 -0.69 -8.04 6.69
N THR A 244 -0.36 -6.86 7.17
CA THR A 244 -1.31 -5.82 7.52
C THR A 244 -1.05 -4.54 6.74
N ILE A 245 -2.09 -3.94 6.19
CA ILE A 245 -2.06 -2.55 5.72
C ILE A 245 -3.21 -1.83 6.40
N GLN A 246 -2.87 -0.87 7.25
CA GLN A 246 -3.84 -0.15 8.06
C GLN A 246 -3.68 1.35 7.95
N ASN A 247 -4.78 2.09 8.12
CA ASN A 247 -4.78 3.55 8.20
C ASN A 247 -4.05 4.24 7.03
N SER A 248 -3.99 3.63 5.84
CA SER A 248 -3.13 4.07 4.72
C SER A 248 -3.91 4.54 3.49
N MET A 249 -3.33 5.48 2.74
CA MET A 249 -3.92 6.13 1.58
C MET A 249 -3.19 5.71 0.28
N PHE A 250 -3.96 5.29 -0.72
CA PHE A 250 -3.51 4.93 -2.07
C PHE A 250 -4.36 5.66 -3.11
N ALA A 251 -3.83 6.75 -3.65
CA ALA A 251 -4.63 7.69 -4.42
C ALA A 251 -3.93 8.22 -5.67
N GLU A 252 -4.74 8.68 -6.63
CA GLU A 252 -4.27 9.41 -7.81
C GLU A 252 -3.16 8.70 -8.59
N ALA A 253 -3.33 7.41 -8.88
CA ALA A 253 -2.54 6.75 -9.90
C ALA A 253 -2.55 7.55 -11.22
N LEU A 254 -1.42 7.62 -11.91
CA LEU A 254 -1.29 8.44 -13.11
C LEU A 254 -1.86 7.73 -14.33
N ASP A 255 -2.87 8.34 -14.95
CA ASP A 255 -3.48 7.85 -16.19
C ASP A 255 -2.67 8.25 -17.43
N THR A 256 -1.37 8.53 -17.27
CA THR A 256 -0.48 8.90 -18.37
C THR A 256 -0.49 7.85 -19.48
N TYR A 257 -0.53 6.56 -19.09
CA TYR A 257 -0.46 5.42 -20.01
C TYR A 257 -1.68 4.48 -19.91
N ASN A 258 -2.87 5.01 -19.60
CA ASN A 258 -4.13 4.24 -19.43
C ASN A 258 -4.09 3.18 -18.31
N HIS A 259 -3.22 3.36 -17.31
CA HIS A 259 -2.98 2.40 -16.23
C HIS A 259 -3.01 3.09 -14.85
N ALA A 260 -4.02 3.90 -14.57
CA ALA A 260 -4.17 4.55 -13.26
C ALA A 260 -4.77 3.60 -12.19
N PHE A 261 -4.04 2.57 -11.78
CA PHE A 261 -4.58 1.54 -10.88
C PHE A 261 -4.20 1.78 -9.41
N GLY A 262 -5.13 1.52 -8.48
CA GLY A 262 -4.93 1.79 -7.05
C GLY A 262 -3.95 0.82 -6.42
N ALA A 263 -4.36 -0.43 -6.22
CA ALA A 263 -3.50 -1.42 -5.61
C ALA A 263 -3.80 -2.85 -6.02
N THR A 264 -2.77 -3.70 -6.02
CA THR A 264 -2.92 -5.16 -6.06
C THR A 264 -2.41 -5.77 -4.75
N ILE A 265 -3.33 -6.21 -3.89
CA ILE A 265 -3.01 -6.69 -2.54
C ILE A 265 -3.58 -8.07 -2.25
N GLY A 266 -3.02 -8.75 -1.25
CA GLY A 266 -3.45 -10.07 -0.84
C GLY A 266 -2.32 -10.82 -0.14
N GLY A 267 -2.41 -12.14 -0.14
CA GLY A 267 -1.47 -13.00 0.57
C GLY A 267 -2.20 -13.85 1.61
N HIS A 268 -1.47 -14.71 2.30
CA HIS A 268 -2.05 -15.57 3.33
C HIS A 268 -1.90 -14.92 4.71
N ASN A 269 -2.92 -15.05 5.56
CA ASN A 269 -3.01 -14.29 6.82
C ASN A 269 -2.90 -12.77 6.58
N CYS A 270 -3.79 -12.22 5.74
CA CYS A 270 -3.80 -10.80 5.38
C CYS A 270 -4.93 -10.02 6.07
N TYR A 271 -4.69 -8.73 6.35
CA TYR A 271 -5.70 -7.83 6.92
C TYR A 271 -5.51 -6.39 6.43
N PHE A 272 -6.54 -5.85 5.79
CA PHE A 272 -6.52 -4.52 5.19
C PHE A 272 -7.64 -3.68 5.78
N ALA A 273 -7.30 -2.73 6.66
CA ALA A 273 -8.30 -2.02 7.45
C ALA A 273 -8.13 -0.50 7.44
N ARG A 274 -9.25 0.23 7.37
CA ARG A 274 -9.27 1.70 7.51
C ARG A 274 -8.36 2.41 6.50
N ASN A 275 -8.30 1.87 5.28
CA ASN A 275 -7.53 2.45 4.20
C ASN A 275 -8.40 3.35 3.31
N LEU A 276 -7.78 4.26 2.56
CA LEU A 276 -8.42 5.07 1.54
C LEU A 276 -7.87 4.73 0.16
N PHE A 277 -8.76 4.34 -0.75
CA PHE A 277 -8.49 4.26 -2.19
C PHE A 277 -9.25 5.37 -2.89
N ALA A 278 -8.55 6.36 -3.45
CA ALA A 278 -9.19 7.56 -3.99
C ALA A 278 -8.73 7.91 -5.41
N SER A 279 -9.70 8.06 -6.31
CA SER A 279 -9.47 8.55 -7.68
C SER A 279 -8.46 7.71 -8.48
N ASN A 280 -8.47 6.39 -8.29
CA ASN A 280 -7.82 5.45 -9.21
C ASN A 280 -8.88 4.84 -10.14
N ILE A 281 -8.59 4.71 -11.43
CA ILE A 281 -9.59 4.25 -12.41
C ILE A 281 -9.95 2.77 -12.23
N SER A 282 -9.12 1.98 -11.56
CA SER A 282 -9.31 0.53 -11.37
C SER A 282 -8.52 0.02 -10.18
N ARG A 283 -8.83 -1.21 -9.74
CA ARG A 283 -8.13 -1.92 -8.66
C ARG A 283 -8.12 -1.10 -7.38
N ASN A 284 -9.30 -0.90 -6.79
CA ASN A 284 -9.48 -0.17 -5.53
C ASN A 284 -10.01 -1.09 -4.40
N CYS A 285 -9.45 -2.27 -4.14
CA CYS A 285 -8.18 -2.85 -4.63
C CYS A 285 -8.41 -4.08 -5.53
N SER A 286 -7.37 -4.61 -6.17
CA SER A 286 -7.40 -5.92 -6.81
C SER A 286 -6.83 -6.99 -5.87
N VAL A 287 -7.50 -8.12 -5.77
CA VAL A 287 -7.08 -9.28 -4.98
C VAL A 287 -6.08 -10.11 -5.79
N GLY A 288 -4.81 -10.01 -5.43
CA GLY A 288 -3.69 -10.56 -6.20
C GLY A 288 -3.39 -12.04 -5.96
N MET A 289 -3.96 -12.62 -4.89
CA MET A 289 -3.69 -13.97 -4.42
C MET A 289 -4.95 -14.68 -3.91
N ASN A 290 -4.88 -16.00 -3.82
CA ASN A 290 -5.93 -16.84 -3.27
C ASN A 290 -5.94 -16.86 -1.72
N GLY A 291 -6.91 -17.59 -1.15
CA GLY A 291 -7.09 -17.72 0.29
C GLY A 291 -7.89 -16.56 0.90
N GLY A 292 -7.78 -16.43 2.23
CA GLY A 292 -8.45 -15.39 3.02
C GLY A 292 -8.04 -13.98 2.61
N PHE A 293 -9.01 -13.15 2.27
CA PHE A 293 -8.84 -11.75 1.91
C PHE A 293 -9.77 -10.86 2.73
N ASN A 294 -9.19 -10.00 3.57
CA ASN A 294 -9.95 -9.21 4.55
C ASN A 294 -9.81 -7.72 4.24
N LEU A 295 -10.86 -7.11 3.69
CA LEU A 295 -10.97 -5.66 3.51
C LEU A 295 -12.10 -5.11 4.38
N VAL A 296 -11.70 -4.40 5.44
CA VAL A 296 -12.60 -3.99 6.52
C VAL A 296 -12.52 -2.47 6.72
N ASN A 297 -13.67 -1.81 6.91
CA ASN A 297 -13.71 -0.39 7.29
C ASN A 297 -12.93 0.59 6.40
N SER A 298 -12.73 0.28 5.13
CA SER A 298 -12.00 1.13 4.18
C SER A 298 -12.94 2.03 3.39
N VAL A 299 -12.40 3.13 2.83
CA VAL A 299 -13.13 4.06 1.97
C VAL A 299 -12.65 3.91 0.53
N ILE A 300 -13.58 3.73 -0.40
CA ILE A 300 -13.31 3.62 -1.84
C ILE A 300 -14.03 4.77 -2.54
N TYR A 301 -13.28 5.61 -3.26
CA TYR A 301 -13.79 6.84 -3.85
C TYR A 301 -13.41 7.00 -5.33
N ASN A 302 -14.38 7.42 -6.15
CA ASN A 302 -14.18 7.98 -7.49
C ASN A 302 -13.47 7.04 -8.50
N TRP A 303 -13.95 5.80 -8.62
CA TRP A 303 -13.45 4.85 -9.61
C TRP A 303 -14.15 4.99 -10.96
N TRP A 304 -13.51 4.49 -12.02
CA TRP A 304 -14.09 4.45 -13.37
C TRP A 304 -14.37 3.01 -13.80
N ASN A 305 -13.35 2.23 -14.11
CA ASN A 305 -13.51 0.91 -14.70
C ASN A 305 -13.64 -0.23 -13.66
N ARG A 306 -12.95 -0.14 -12.51
CA ARG A 306 -13.00 -1.17 -11.46
C ARG A 306 -12.94 -0.62 -10.03
N SER A 307 -13.82 -1.13 -9.16
CA SER A 307 -13.74 -1.02 -7.70
C SER A 307 -12.88 -2.17 -7.15
N ILE A 308 -13.43 -3.08 -6.33
CA ILE A 308 -12.73 -4.29 -5.90
C ILE A 308 -12.87 -5.36 -6.99
N ASP A 309 -11.76 -5.97 -7.40
CA ASP A 309 -11.74 -7.06 -8.39
C ASP A 309 -10.68 -8.13 -8.06
N GLY A 310 -10.61 -9.22 -8.81
CA GLY A 310 -9.54 -10.20 -8.71
C GLY A 310 -9.92 -11.47 -7.94
N GLY A 311 -8.90 -12.13 -7.39
CA GLY A 311 -9.00 -13.46 -6.81
C GLY A 311 -9.06 -14.58 -7.86
N ASP A 312 -9.41 -15.77 -7.38
CA ASP A 312 -9.68 -16.98 -8.16
C ASP A 312 -10.68 -17.89 -7.42
N GLU A 313 -10.84 -19.14 -7.87
CA GLU A 313 -11.78 -20.09 -7.28
C GLU A 313 -11.45 -20.50 -5.83
N TYR A 314 -10.25 -20.19 -5.34
CA TYR A 314 -9.83 -20.47 -3.97
C TYR A 314 -9.81 -19.23 -3.08
N SER A 315 -10.25 -18.07 -3.60
CA SER A 315 -10.36 -16.85 -2.80
C SER A 315 -11.52 -16.93 -1.79
N GLN A 316 -11.28 -16.39 -0.60
CA GLN A 316 -12.23 -16.29 0.50
C GLN A 316 -12.33 -14.82 0.92
N PHE A 317 -13.31 -14.10 0.38
CA PHE A 317 -13.43 -12.66 0.55
C PHE A 317 -14.25 -12.31 1.80
N ASN A 318 -13.72 -11.47 2.66
CA ASN A 318 -14.44 -10.73 3.69
C ASN A 318 -14.40 -9.24 3.32
N ILE A 319 -15.52 -8.72 2.80
CA ILE A 319 -15.68 -7.31 2.44
C ILE A 319 -16.70 -6.71 3.40
N ILE A 320 -16.21 -6.08 4.47
CA ILE A 320 -17.02 -5.76 5.66
C ILE A 320 -16.98 -4.28 5.99
N ASN A 321 -18.17 -3.67 6.10
CA ASN A 321 -18.35 -2.31 6.61
C ASN A 321 -17.44 -1.26 5.95
N ASN A 322 -17.21 -1.38 4.64
CA ASN A 322 -16.50 -0.37 3.84
C ASN A 322 -17.48 0.70 3.35
N TYR A 323 -16.95 1.89 3.04
CA TYR A 323 -17.72 3.01 2.51
C TYR A 323 -17.34 3.29 1.06
N PHE A 324 -18.25 3.00 0.14
CA PHE A 324 -18.09 3.24 -1.29
C PHE A 324 -18.78 4.55 -1.66
N LYS A 325 -18.00 5.47 -2.21
CA LYS A 325 -18.48 6.79 -2.64
C LYS A 325 -18.19 7.00 -4.13
N PRO A 326 -19.21 6.85 -5.01
CA PRO A 326 -19.11 7.29 -6.40
C PRO A 326 -18.68 8.77 -6.47
N GLY A 327 -17.73 9.08 -7.35
CA GLY A 327 -17.23 10.45 -7.54
C GLY A 327 -17.49 10.98 -8.95
N PRO A 328 -16.92 12.15 -9.30
CA PRO A 328 -17.13 12.79 -10.59
C PRO A 328 -16.84 11.89 -11.80
N ILE A 329 -15.77 11.08 -11.80
CA ILE A 329 -15.48 10.17 -12.91
C ILE A 329 -16.46 8.99 -12.95
N THR A 330 -16.91 8.54 -11.77
CA THR A 330 -17.93 7.49 -11.66
C THR A 330 -19.26 7.98 -12.22
N ALA A 331 -19.60 9.24 -12.01
CA ALA A 331 -20.82 9.87 -12.50
C ALA A 331 -20.89 9.93 -14.04
N LEU A 332 -19.76 9.93 -14.75
CA LEU A 332 -19.74 9.86 -16.23
C LEU A 332 -20.25 8.51 -16.78
N GLN A 333 -20.51 7.54 -15.92
CA GLN A 333 -20.97 6.20 -16.28
C GLN A 333 -22.44 5.96 -15.95
N THR A 334 -23.26 7.02 -15.98
CA THR A 334 -24.69 6.99 -15.64
C THR A 334 -25.40 5.75 -16.18
N GLY A 335 -26.05 5.01 -15.26
CA GLY A 335 -26.85 3.83 -15.56
C GLY A 335 -26.05 2.53 -15.73
N ARG A 336 -24.72 2.57 -15.63
CA ARG A 336 -23.88 1.36 -15.72
C ARG A 336 -23.72 0.70 -14.35
N PRO A 337 -23.75 -0.65 -14.25
CA PRO A 337 -23.59 -1.38 -12.99
C PRO A 337 -22.31 -1.04 -12.22
N ILE A 338 -21.24 -0.68 -12.93
CA ILE A 338 -19.96 -0.30 -12.32
C ILE A 338 -20.08 0.85 -11.32
N GLN A 339 -21.07 1.74 -11.44
CA GLN A 339 -21.26 2.86 -10.51
C GLN A 339 -21.56 2.41 -9.06
N HIS A 340 -22.04 1.18 -8.87
CA HIS A 340 -22.41 0.65 -7.57
C HIS A 340 -21.83 -0.74 -7.31
N ARG A 341 -20.73 -1.10 -7.98
CA ARG A 341 -20.06 -2.38 -7.74
C ARG A 341 -19.20 -2.31 -6.49
N ILE A 342 -19.48 -3.18 -5.53
CA ILE A 342 -18.65 -3.45 -4.35
C ILE A 342 -17.52 -4.41 -4.74
N LEU A 343 -17.86 -5.58 -5.28
CA LEU A 343 -16.91 -6.67 -5.58
C LEU A 343 -17.16 -7.27 -6.97
N LYS A 344 -16.06 -7.55 -7.69
CA LYS A 344 -16.03 -8.42 -8.86
C LYS A 344 -15.09 -9.60 -8.62
N PRO A 345 -15.58 -10.77 -8.17
CA PRO A 345 -14.73 -11.94 -8.11
C PRO A 345 -14.41 -12.40 -9.55
N GLU A 346 -13.17 -12.83 -9.78
CA GLU A 346 -12.78 -13.47 -11.04
C GLU A 346 -13.04 -14.98 -10.97
N SER A 347 -13.43 -15.55 -12.11
CA SER A 347 -13.52 -17.00 -12.23
C SER A 347 -12.14 -17.64 -12.32
N SER A 348 -12.12 -18.95 -12.14
CA SER A 348 -10.91 -19.76 -12.20
C SER A 348 -10.06 -19.45 -13.42
N ARG A 349 -8.74 -19.40 -13.17
CA ARG A 349 -7.74 -19.25 -14.23
C ARG A 349 -7.46 -20.56 -14.97
N ASP A 350 -7.83 -21.69 -14.37
CA ASP A 350 -7.84 -22.98 -15.06
C ASP A 350 -9.00 -23.00 -16.07
N LYS A 351 -8.63 -23.05 -17.35
CA LYS A 351 -9.58 -23.08 -18.47
C LYS A 351 -10.49 -24.31 -18.45
N ASN A 352 -10.14 -25.35 -17.68
CA ASN A 352 -10.96 -26.54 -17.52
C ASN A 352 -12.04 -26.38 -16.42
N LYS A 353 -12.00 -25.28 -15.66
CA LYS A 353 -12.99 -24.95 -14.62
C LYS A 353 -13.61 -23.57 -14.90
N PRO A 354 -14.19 -23.33 -16.09
CA PRO A 354 -14.86 -22.05 -16.34
C PRO A 354 -16.00 -21.85 -15.34
N ASP A 355 -16.40 -20.59 -15.15
CA ASP A 355 -17.56 -20.24 -14.30
C ASP A 355 -17.45 -20.69 -12.84
N THR A 356 -16.25 -21.05 -12.37
CA THR A 356 -16.01 -21.41 -10.96
C THR A 356 -15.38 -20.23 -10.24
N PHE A 357 -15.97 -19.81 -9.12
CA PHE A 357 -15.57 -18.61 -8.38
C PHE A 357 -15.20 -18.93 -6.94
N GLY A 358 -14.43 -18.02 -6.32
CA GLY A 358 -14.20 -18.04 -4.89
C GLY A 358 -15.47 -17.72 -4.10
N LYS A 359 -15.36 -17.80 -2.77
CA LYS A 359 -16.46 -17.58 -1.84
C LYS A 359 -16.35 -16.20 -1.19
N ALA A 360 -17.47 -15.50 -1.00
CA ALA A 360 -17.47 -14.15 -0.48
C ALA A 360 -18.54 -13.93 0.60
N TYR A 361 -18.10 -13.33 1.71
CA TYR A 361 -18.93 -12.66 2.70
C TYR A 361 -18.85 -11.15 2.42
N VAL A 362 -19.95 -10.57 1.95
CA VAL A 362 -20.06 -9.14 1.62
C VAL A 362 -21.22 -8.57 2.42
N SER A 363 -20.93 -7.75 3.43
CA SER A 363 -21.95 -7.30 4.38
C SER A 363 -21.62 -5.95 5.02
N GLY A 364 -22.68 -5.19 5.30
CA GLY A 364 -22.65 -3.91 6.03
C GLY A 364 -21.91 -2.77 5.32
N ASN A 365 -21.52 -2.94 4.06
CA ASN A 365 -20.91 -1.87 3.27
C ASN A 365 -21.96 -0.84 2.87
N ILE A 366 -21.58 0.43 2.86
CA ILE A 366 -22.41 1.52 2.34
C ILE A 366 -22.01 1.81 0.89
N MET A 367 -22.99 1.92 0.00
CA MET A 367 -22.82 2.41 -1.37
C MET A 367 -23.58 3.73 -1.51
N LEU A 368 -22.88 4.86 -1.35
CA LEU A 368 -23.51 6.17 -1.33
C LEU A 368 -24.28 6.43 -2.64
N GLY A 369 -25.55 6.83 -2.50
CA GLY A 369 -26.44 7.09 -3.63
C GLY A 369 -27.09 5.84 -4.24
N ASN A 370 -26.95 4.67 -3.61
CA ASN A 370 -27.66 3.46 -3.98
C ASN A 370 -28.21 2.75 -2.73
N ASP A 371 -29.42 3.12 -2.33
CA ASP A 371 -30.11 2.59 -1.14
C ASP A 371 -30.32 1.07 -1.22
N LYS A 372 -30.57 0.58 -2.44
CA LYS A 372 -30.79 -0.83 -2.73
C LYS A 372 -29.55 -1.67 -2.37
N VAL A 373 -28.38 -1.30 -2.91
CA VAL A 373 -27.10 -1.97 -2.62
C VAL A 373 -26.65 -1.73 -1.17
N THR A 374 -26.99 -0.60 -0.58
CA THR A 374 -26.66 -0.31 0.83
C THR A 374 -27.48 -1.17 1.80
N ALA A 375 -28.77 -1.40 1.51
CA ALA A 375 -29.63 -2.26 2.31
C ALA A 375 -29.27 -3.75 2.17
N ASP A 376 -28.93 -4.19 0.94
CA ASP A 376 -28.41 -5.53 0.66
C ASP A 376 -27.27 -5.45 -0.35
N ASN A 377 -26.04 -5.71 0.11
CA ASN A 377 -24.85 -5.65 -0.73
C ASN A 377 -24.86 -6.66 -1.89
N TRP A 378 -25.67 -7.72 -1.81
CA TRP A 378 -25.81 -8.70 -2.89
C TRP A 378 -26.76 -8.25 -4.00
N ASP A 379 -27.63 -7.27 -3.72
CA ASP A 379 -28.65 -6.81 -4.66
C ASP A 379 -28.09 -5.80 -5.68
N GLY A 380 -27.09 -6.26 -6.43
CA GLY A 380 -26.35 -5.52 -7.47
C GLY A 380 -24.94 -5.07 -7.07
N GLY A 381 -24.54 -5.21 -5.80
CA GLY A 381 -23.21 -4.82 -5.34
C GLY A 381 -22.11 -5.83 -5.70
N VAL A 382 -22.43 -7.12 -5.73
CA VAL A 382 -21.52 -8.18 -6.19
C VAL A 382 -21.85 -8.53 -7.64
N GLN A 383 -20.89 -8.39 -8.54
CA GLN A 383 -21.10 -8.51 -9.99
C GLN A 383 -20.03 -9.41 -10.59
N VAL A 384 -20.40 -10.32 -11.50
CA VAL A 384 -19.43 -11.18 -12.20
C VAL A 384 -19.33 -10.82 -13.68
N TYR A 385 -18.17 -11.04 -14.28
CA TYR A 385 -17.92 -10.70 -15.68
C TYR A 385 -18.30 -9.24 -16.02
N GLY A 386 -19.19 -9.03 -16.99
CA GLY A 386 -19.83 -7.75 -17.30
C GLY A 386 -21.31 -7.72 -16.95
N LEU A 387 -21.78 -8.64 -16.09
CA LEU A 387 -23.17 -8.69 -15.66
C LEU A 387 -23.47 -7.58 -14.65
N LYS A 388 -24.76 -7.29 -14.46
CA LYS A 388 -25.24 -6.27 -13.51
C LYS A 388 -25.27 -6.74 -12.05
N ASP A 389 -25.17 -8.05 -11.84
CA ASP A 389 -25.24 -8.75 -10.55
C ASP A 389 -24.56 -10.14 -10.69
N CYS A 390 -24.67 -10.99 -9.67
CA CYS A 390 -24.15 -12.36 -9.70
C CYS A 390 -25.02 -13.34 -10.53
N GLY A 391 -26.26 -12.98 -10.87
CA GLY A 391 -27.20 -13.84 -11.56
C GLY A 391 -27.27 -15.25 -10.96
N LYS A 392 -27.12 -16.28 -11.81
CA LYS A 392 -27.15 -17.69 -11.38
C LYS A 392 -26.03 -18.10 -10.41
N PHE A 393 -24.96 -17.30 -10.31
CA PHE A 393 -23.77 -17.64 -9.53
C PHE A 393 -23.86 -17.19 -8.06
N GLU A 394 -24.90 -16.45 -7.67
CA GLU A 394 -24.98 -15.88 -6.32
C GLU A 394 -24.85 -16.97 -5.23
N ASN A 395 -25.65 -18.03 -5.31
CA ASN A 395 -25.61 -19.14 -4.34
C ASN A 395 -24.27 -19.90 -4.35
N GLU A 396 -23.51 -19.82 -5.45
CA GLU A 396 -22.20 -20.43 -5.56
C GLU A 396 -21.09 -19.56 -4.97
N ILE A 397 -21.28 -18.24 -4.91
CA ILE A 397 -20.28 -17.28 -4.41
C ILE A 397 -20.57 -16.91 -2.95
N ARG A 398 -21.83 -16.66 -2.60
CA ARG A 398 -22.25 -16.12 -1.31
C ARG A 398 -22.03 -17.10 -0.17
N VAL A 399 -21.55 -16.58 0.95
CA VAL A 399 -21.60 -17.24 2.26
C VAL A 399 -22.20 -16.27 3.29
N ASP A 400 -22.87 -16.81 4.30
CA ASP A 400 -23.60 -16.01 5.30
C ASP A 400 -22.79 -15.71 6.57
N THR A 401 -21.61 -16.31 6.71
CA THR A 401 -20.69 -16.08 7.82
C THR A 401 -19.31 -15.65 7.30
N PRO A 402 -18.64 -14.69 7.94
CA PRO A 402 -17.29 -14.30 7.55
C PRO A 402 -16.31 -15.46 7.71
N PHE A 403 -15.29 -15.49 6.86
CA PHE A 403 -14.12 -16.36 7.04
C PHE A 403 -13.28 -15.90 8.23
N GLU A 404 -12.37 -16.74 8.69
CA GLU A 404 -11.43 -16.40 9.76
C GLU A 404 -10.61 -15.14 9.41
N MET A 405 -10.51 -14.21 10.38
CA MET A 405 -9.78 -12.95 10.24
C MET A 405 -8.83 -12.77 11.43
N PRO A 406 -7.60 -12.30 11.20
CA PRO A 406 -6.64 -12.02 12.28
C PRO A 406 -6.95 -10.67 12.97
N ILE A 407 -8.16 -10.49 13.48
CA ILE A 407 -8.63 -9.22 14.05
C ILE A 407 -8.37 -9.12 15.56
N HIS A 408 -8.01 -7.94 16.05
CA HIS A 408 -7.76 -7.67 17.47
C HIS A 408 -8.63 -6.54 18.05
N ASN A 409 -9.17 -5.67 17.18
CA ASN A 409 -10.02 -4.54 17.57
C ASN A 409 -11.45 -4.70 17.04
N PRO A 410 -12.45 -4.03 17.65
CA PRO A 410 -13.81 -4.03 17.13
C PRO A 410 -13.90 -3.48 15.70
N ILE A 411 -14.75 -4.12 14.88
CA ILE A 411 -15.11 -3.62 13.54
C ILE A 411 -16.08 -2.45 13.71
N LEU A 412 -15.76 -1.30 13.10
CA LEU A 412 -16.62 -0.11 13.09
C LEU A 412 -17.82 -0.31 12.16
N SER A 413 -18.89 0.47 12.35
CA SER A 413 -19.90 0.61 11.30
C SER A 413 -19.27 1.25 10.05
N ALA A 414 -19.86 1.08 8.86
CA ALA A 414 -19.33 1.70 7.64
C ALA A 414 -19.32 3.24 7.71
N GLN A 415 -20.27 3.84 8.45
CA GLN A 415 -20.32 5.29 8.64
C GLN A 415 -19.23 5.77 9.61
N ASP A 416 -19.03 5.09 10.73
CA ASP A 416 -17.97 5.43 11.68
C ASP A 416 -16.59 5.19 11.06
N ALA A 417 -16.46 4.15 10.24
CA ALA A 417 -15.26 3.89 9.45
C ALA A 417 -14.95 5.04 8.49
N TYR A 418 -15.97 5.59 7.80
CA TYR A 418 -15.79 6.75 6.94
C TYR A 418 -15.21 7.94 7.71
N GLU A 419 -15.80 8.31 8.85
CA GLU A 419 -15.29 9.45 9.64
C GLU A 419 -13.89 9.19 10.19
N PHE A 420 -13.63 7.98 10.72
CA PHE A 420 -12.31 7.59 11.19
C PHE A 420 -11.26 7.73 10.09
N VAL A 421 -11.52 7.19 8.89
CA VAL A 421 -10.59 7.23 7.76
C VAL A 421 -10.35 8.68 7.33
N MET A 422 -11.39 9.50 7.22
CA MET A 422 -11.23 10.90 6.82
C MET A 422 -10.42 11.74 7.82
N GLU A 423 -10.39 11.36 9.10
CA GLU A 423 -9.58 12.03 10.13
C GLU A 423 -8.15 11.47 10.20
N ASN A 424 -7.98 10.15 10.11
CA ASN A 424 -6.74 9.49 10.53
C ASN A 424 -5.91 8.88 9.38
N VAL A 425 -6.46 8.69 8.17
CA VAL A 425 -5.76 7.95 7.11
C VAL A 425 -4.52 8.66 6.56
N GLY A 426 -3.51 7.92 6.13
CA GLY A 426 -2.30 8.43 5.49
C GLY A 426 -1.21 8.85 6.47
N ALA A 427 -0.12 9.42 5.98
CA ALA A 427 0.98 9.93 6.80
C ALA A 427 0.55 11.22 7.53
N THR A 428 0.03 11.06 8.73
CA THR A 428 -0.49 12.13 9.60
C THR A 428 0.54 12.78 10.52
N LEU A 429 1.69 12.13 10.72
CA LEU A 429 2.77 12.60 11.58
C LEU A 429 4.06 12.74 10.76
N PRO A 430 4.94 13.71 11.08
CA PRO A 430 4.77 14.77 12.09
C PRO A 430 3.62 15.74 11.79
N GLU A 431 3.30 15.96 10.51
CA GLU A 431 2.18 16.79 10.08
C GLU A 431 1.61 16.26 8.76
N ARG A 432 0.29 16.23 8.58
CA ARG A 432 -0.37 15.87 7.32
C ARG A 432 -0.10 16.93 6.26
N ASP A 433 0.42 16.54 5.09
CA ASP A 433 0.74 17.50 4.04
C ASP A 433 -0.47 17.96 3.20
N SER A 434 -0.21 18.91 2.30
CA SER A 434 -1.24 19.52 1.45
C SER A 434 -1.80 18.59 0.37
N VAL A 435 -1.06 17.55 -0.05
CA VAL A 435 -1.54 16.56 -1.03
C VAL A 435 -2.61 15.70 -0.40
N ASP A 436 -2.33 15.13 0.77
CA ASP A 436 -3.29 14.30 1.50
C ASP A 436 -4.50 15.11 1.95
N THR A 437 -4.28 16.34 2.43
CA THR A 437 -5.33 17.28 2.82
C THR A 437 -6.27 17.58 1.65
N ARG A 438 -5.72 17.82 0.44
CA ARG A 438 -6.51 18.03 -0.77
C ARG A 438 -7.31 16.79 -1.14
N ILE A 439 -6.71 15.60 -1.09
CA ILE A 439 -7.40 14.34 -1.40
C ILE A 439 -8.57 14.12 -0.44
N ILE A 440 -8.37 14.30 0.87
CA ILE A 440 -9.44 14.19 1.87
C ILE A 440 -10.55 15.21 1.60
N CYS A 441 -10.20 16.47 1.28
CA CYS A 441 -11.18 17.49 0.92
C CYS A 441 -11.99 17.09 -0.33
N THR A 442 -11.33 16.53 -1.35
CA THR A 442 -11.98 15.99 -2.54
C THR A 442 -12.92 14.83 -2.20
N VAL A 443 -12.51 13.90 -1.33
CA VAL A 443 -13.37 12.79 -0.89
C VAL A 443 -14.56 13.30 -0.09
N ARG A 444 -14.38 14.23 0.85
CA ARG A 444 -15.48 14.81 1.65
C ARG A 444 -16.48 15.56 0.78
N THR A 445 -16.01 16.51 -0.03
CA THR A 445 -16.85 17.34 -0.89
C THR A 445 -17.48 16.58 -2.07
N GLY A 446 -16.85 15.49 -2.51
CA GLY A 446 -17.25 14.79 -3.74
C GLY A 446 -16.87 15.57 -5.02
N GLN A 447 -15.99 16.57 -4.91
CA GLN A 447 -15.57 17.42 -6.03
C GLN A 447 -14.06 17.31 -6.23
N ALA A 448 -13.63 17.19 -7.49
CA ALA A 448 -12.21 17.16 -7.82
C ALA A 448 -11.58 18.54 -7.57
N ILE A 449 -10.47 18.57 -6.83
CA ILE A 449 -9.66 19.77 -6.61
C ILE A 449 -8.39 19.63 -7.44
N TYR A 450 -8.22 20.55 -8.39
CA TYR A 450 -7.14 20.56 -9.38
C TYR A 450 -6.61 22.00 -9.56
N ASP A 451 -5.40 22.15 -10.11
CA ASP A 451 -4.84 23.46 -10.43
C ASP A 451 -5.63 24.08 -11.59
N LYS A 452 -6.21 25.27 -11.39
CA LYS A 452 -6.97 25.99 -12.43
C LYS A 452 -6.12 26.37 -13.64
N LYS A 453 -4.79 26.41 -13.50
CA LYS A 453 -3.81 26.63 -14.57
C LYS A 453 -3.32 25.33 -15.21
N ALA A 454 -3.75 24.17 -14.69
CA ALA A 454 -3.38 22.87 -15.22
C ALA A 454 -3.72 22.75 -16.71
N LYS A 455 -2.76 22.23 -17.46
CA LYS A 455 -2.94 21.87 -18.87
C LYS A 455 -3.08 20.35 -19.00
N PRO A 456 -3.76 19.86 -20.05
CA PRO A 456 -3.68 18.45 -20.40
C PRO A 456 -2.22 18.03 -20.61
N TYR A 457 -1.85 16.90 -20.01
CA TYR A 457 -0.60 16.22 -20.31
C TYR A 457 -0.92 14.99 -21.15
N THR A 458 -0.42 14.99 -22.39
CA THR A 458 -0.61 13.89 -23.35
C THR A 458 0.74 13.33 -23.75
N THR A 459 0.75 12.05 -24.08
CA THR A 459 1.95 11.30 -24.45
C THR A 459 1.76 10.69 -25.83
N PRO A 460 2.79 10.65 -26.70
CA PRO A 460 2.67 10.07 -28.02
C PRO A 460 2.62 8.54 -28.01
N TYR A 461 2.91 7.90 -26.87
CA TYR A 461 3.09 6.45 -26.79
C TYR A 461 1.78 5.68 -26.65
N VAL A 462 0.66 6.33 -26.31
CA VAL A 462 -0.63 5.65 -26.18
C VAL A 462 -1.80 6.54 -26.62
N LYS A 463 -2.83 5.92 -27.20
CA LYS A 463 -4.12 6.57 -27.40
C LYS A 463 -4.88 6.61 -26.08
N ARG A 464 -5.24 7.81 -25.61
CA ARG A 464 -5.99 7.99 -24.35
C ARG A 464 -7.39 7.39 -24.42
N ARG A 465 -7.85 6.84 -23.29
CA ARG A 465 -9.21 6.32 -23.11
C ARG A 465 -10.17 7.33 -22.48
N LEU A 466 -9.65 8.12 -21.55
CA LEU A 466 -10.37 9.20 -20.90
C LEU A 466 -10.14 10.53 -21.62
N PRO A 467 -11.07 11.50 -21.50
CA PRO A 467 -10.85 12.85 -21.99
C PRO A 467 -9.55 13.47 -21.48
N ASP A 468 -8.99 14.38 -22.27
CA ASP A 468 -7.76 15.11 -21.95
C ASP A 468 -7.87 15.99 -20.69
N ASP A 469 -9.11 16.32 -20.30
CA ASP A 469 -9.43 17.04 -19.07
C ASP A 469 -10.01 16.17 -17.94
N SER A 470 -9.72 14.87 -17.97
CA SER A 470 -10.08 13.90 -16.92
C SER A 470 -9.64 14.32 -15.51
N TYR A 471 -8.62 15.17 -15.38
CA TYR A 471 -8.16 15.72 -14.11
C TYR A 471 -9.24 16.58 -13.41
N LYS A 472 -10.15 17.19 -14.17
CA LYS A 472 -11.33 17.90 -13.62
C LYS A 472 -12.35 16.96 -12.97
N TYR A 473 -12.20 15.66 -13.17
CA TYR A 473 -12.99 14.60 -12.57
C TYR A 473 -12.18 13.75 -11.58
N GLY A 474 -10.97 14.19 -11.23
CA GLY A 474 -10.09 13.57 -10.24
C GLY A 474 -9.10 12.55 -10.80
N ILE A 475 -9.14 12.22 -12.09
CA ILE A 475 -8.18 11.29 -12.70
C ILE A 475 -7.08 12.08 -13.42
N ILE A 476 -5.88 12.09 -12.85
CA ILE A 476 -4.77 12.92 -13.33
C ILE A 476 -3.83 12.12 -14.24
N THR A 477 -3.10 12.81 -15.11
CA THR A 477 -2.06 12.27 -15.98
C THR A 477 -0.67 12.81 -15.66
N HIS A 478 -0.59 13.85 -14.83
CA HIS A 478 0.64 14.44 -14.34
C HIS A 478 0.41 15.10 -12.96
N PRO A 479 1.33 14.99 -11.99
CA PRO A 479 1.17 15.60 -10.66
C PRO A 479 0.91 17.12 -10.66
N GLU A 480 1.45 17.87 -11.63
CA GLU A 480 1.21 19.32 -11.75
C GLU A 480 -0.27 19.69 -11.90
N GLN A 481 -1.10 18.76 -12.40
CA GLN A 481 -2.55 19.02 -12.55
C GLN A 481 -3.25 19.22 -11.20
N VAL A 482 -2.58 18.86 -10.11
CA VAL A 482 -3.08 18.99 -8.73
C VAL A 482 -2.10 19.75 -7.82
N GLY A 483 -1.17 20.52 -8.41
CA GLY A 483 -0.22 21.37 -7.70
C GLY A 483 1.16 20.77 -7.49
N GLY A 484 1.37 19.48 -7.80
CA GLY A 484 2.68 18.82 -7.66
C GLY A 484 3.10 18.56 -6.21
N LEU A 485 4.41 18.37 -6.00
CA LEU A 485 4.98 18.15 -4.67
C LEU A 485 4.91 19.42 -3.83
N PRO A 486 4.51 19.33 -2.55
CA PRO A 486 4.62 20.47 -1.65
C PRO A 486 6.07 20.75 -1.26
N GLU A 487 6.30 21.94 -0.72
CA GLU A 487 7.52 22.25 0.03
C GLU A 487 7.43 21.59 1.42
N TYR A 488 8.59 21.19 1.96
CA TYR A 488 8.70 20.56 3.27
C TYR A 488 9.80 21.28 4.04
N ASN A 489 9.47 21.77 5.23
CA ASN A 489 10.36 22.49 6.11
C ASN A 489 10.45 21.76 7.45
N GLY A 490 11.60 21.86 8.10
CA GLY A 490 11.78 21.29 9.44
C GLY A 490 13.18 21.57 9.95
N THR A 491 13.29 21.75 11.26
CA THR A 491 14.56 21.97 11.94
C THR A 491 15.02 20.66 12.59
N PRO A 492 16.23 20.17 12.28
CA PRO A 492 16.79 19.02 12.98
C PRO A 492 16.79 19.21 14.50
N TYR A 493 16.48 18.14 15.24
CA TYR A 493 16.64 18.09 16.69
C TYR A 493 18.10 17.81 17.08
N VAL A 494 18.44 18.13 18.32
CA VAL A 494 19.74 17.78 18.91
C VAL A 494 19.66 16.34 19.42
N ASP A 495 20.65 15.55 19.00
CA ASP A 495 20.89 14.14 19.34
C ASP A 495 22.42 14.00 19.45
N SER A 496 22.91 14.12 20.68
CA SER A 496 24.34 14.32 20.98
C SER A 496 25.18 13.07 20.76
N ASP A 497 24.61 11.87 20.93
CA ASP A 497 25.29 10.60 20.76
C ASP A 497 24.92 9.85 19.46
N ASN A 498 23.96 10.39 18.69
CA ASN A 498 23.47 9.88 17.41
C ASN A 498 22.79 8.52 17.52
N ASP A 499 22.07 8.27 18.61
CA ASP A 499 21.31 7.04 18.83
C ASP A 499 19.88 7.09 18.29
N GLY A 500 19.45 8.26 17.79
CA GLY A 500 18.16 8.49 17.16
C GLY A 500 17.06 8.96 18.12
N MET A 501 17.37 9.18 19.39
CA MET A 501 16.51 9.83 20.37
C MET A 501 16.97 11.29 20.58
N PRO A 502 16.05 12.27 20.66
CA PRO A 502 16.43 13.65 20.96
C PRO A 502 16.89 13.79 22.41
N ASP A 503 17.95 14.59 22.66
CA ASP A 503 18.49 14.88 24.01
C ASP A 503 17.39 15.31 25.00
N GLU A 504 16.43 16.10 24.53
CA GLU A 504 15.32 16.60 25.34
C GLU A 504 14.35 15.48 25.76
N TRP A 505 14.14 14.48 24.90
CA TRP A 505 13.32 13.32 25.23
C TRP A 505 14.04 12.43 26.24
N GLU A 506 15.34 12.21 26.06
CA GLU A 506 16.15 11.41 26.97
C GLU A 506 16.23 12.00 28.38
N LYS A 507 16.58 13.30 28.49
CA LYS A 507 16.61 14.02 29.77
C LYS A 507 15.26 13.97 30.49
N ARG A 508 14.16 14.09 29.74
CA ARG A 508 12.80 14.02 30.29
C ARG A 508 12.51 12.68 30.98
N PHE A 509 13.09 11.60 30.47
CA PHE A 509 12.87 10.25 30.99
C PHE A 509 14.06 9.68 31.78
N GLY A 510 15.07 10.50 32.06
CA GLY A 510 16.23 10.11 32.88
C GLY A 510 17.22 9.19 32.17
N LEU A 511 17.25 9.22 30.83
CA LEU A 511 18.29 8.61 30.00
C LEU A 511 19.49 9.57 29.85
N ASP A 512 20.63 9.07 29.38
CA ASP A 512 21.86 9.86 29.23
C ASP A 512 22.06 10.23 27.75
N PRO A 513 21.90 11.52 27.36
CA PRO A 513 22.09 11.97 25.97
C PRO A 513 23.48 11.77 25.37
N ASN A 514 24.40 11.19 26.13
CA ASN A 514 25.76 10.87 25.69
C ASN A 514 26.05 9.36 25.71
N ASP A 515 25.09 8.49 26.04
CA ASP A 515 25.21 7.02 26.03
C ASP A 515 24.45 6.39 24.85
N PRO A 516 25.10 6.20 23.68
CA PRO A 516 24.42 5.70 22.48
C PRO A 516 24.01 4.23 22.57
N THR A 517 24.31 3.58 23.69
CA THR A 517 23.94 2.18 23.93
C THR A 517 22.56 2.05 24.55
N ASP A 518 21.97 3.13 25.06
CA ASP A 518 20.73 3.05 25.82
C ASP A 518 19.46 3.00 24.93
N ALA A 519 19.47 3.57 23.71
CA ALA A 519 18.40 3.38 22.71
C ALA A 519 17.98 1.92 22.54
N ALA A 520 18.95 1.01 22.51
CA ALA A 520 18.73 -0.42 22.28
C ALA A 520 18.34 -1.20 23.56
N LYS A 521 18.40 -0.59 24.74
CA LYS A 521 18.00 -1.20 26.01
C LYS A 521 16.48 -1.16 26.16
N ASP A 522 15.95 -2.04 26.99
CA ASP A 522 14.58 -1.97 27.48
C ASP A 522 14.62 -1.65 28.98
N CYS A 523 14.48 -0.36 29.31
CA CYS A 523 14.69 0.13 30.68
C CYS A 523 13.64 -0.37 31.69
N ASN A 524 12.43 -0.71 31.25
CA ASN A 524 11.32 -1.13 32.12
C ASN A 524 10.95 -2.63 31.96
N GLY A 525 11.51 -3.31 30.96
CA GLY A 525 11.32 -4.73 30.74
C GLY A 525 9.93 -5.09 30.20
N ASP A 526 9.28 -4.19 29.46
CA ASP A 526 7.97 -4.43 28.81
C ASP A 526 8.08 -5.05 27.41
N GLY A 527 9.30 -5.16 26.87
CA GLY A 527 9.62 -5.79 25.60
C GLY A 527 9.90 -4.81 24.45
N TYR A 528 9.60 -3.52 24.58
CA TYR A 528 10.01 -2.49 23.61
C TYR A 528 11.34 -1.86 24.02
N THR A 529 12.25 -1.61 23.08
CA THR A 529 13.47 -0.85 23.40
C THR A 529 13.18 0.64 23.62
N ASN A 530 14.10 1.41 24.20
CA ASN A 530 13.94 2.84 24.44
C ASN A 530 13.65 3.61 23.14
N ILE A 531 14.36 3.28 22.05
CA ILE A 531 14.07 3.87 20.74
C ILE A 531 12.66 3.49 20.24
N GLU A 532 12.18 2.27 20.47
CA GLU A 532 10.81 1.88 20.12
C GLU A 532 9.78 2.65 20.96
N LYS A 533 10.10 2.94 22.23
CA LYS A 533 9.25 3.76 23.08
C LYS A 533 9.18 5.20 22.58
N TYR A 534 10.32 5.79 22.19
CA TYR A 534 10.37 7.11 21.57
C TYR A 534 9.51 7.19 20.30
N ILE A 535 9.73 6.30 19.32
CA ILE A 535 9.03 6.37 18.02
C ILE A 535 7.54 6.06 18.11
N ASN A 536 7.09 5.40 19.19
CA ASN A 536 5.70 5.05 19.42
C ASN A 536 5.03 5.91 20.51
N GLY A 537 5.73 6.87 21.12
CA GLY A 537 5.17 7.73 22.17
C GLY A 537 4.82 6.99 23.46
N ILE A 538 5.53 5.90 23.77
CA ILE A 538 5.36 5.13 25.01
C ILE A 538 6.17 5.81 26.11
N ASP A 539 5.59 5.91 27.31
CA ASP A 539 6.29 6.39 28.50
C ASP A 539 7.25 5.31 29.06
N PRO A 540 8.57 5.48 28.95
CA PRO A 540 9.55 4.50 29.44
C PRO A 540 9.52 4.29 30.95
N SER A 541 8.96 5.22 31.73
CA SER A 541 8.85 5.06 33.19
C SER A 541 7.75 4.09 33.62
N ARG A 542 6.85 3.70 32.69
CA ARG A 542 5.69 2.86 32.97
C ARG A 542 5.79 1.53 32.26
N LYS A 543 5.79 0.43 33.02
CA LYS A 543 5.75 -0.93 32.47
C LYS A 543 4.31 -1.30 32.07
N ILE A 544 4.12 -1.73 30.83
CA ILE A 544 2.82 -2.20 30.30
C ILE A 544 2.96 -3.67 29.89
N ASP A 545 1.95 -4.49 30.15
CA ASP A 545 1.90 -5.85 29.62
C ASP A 545 1.33 -5.84 28.20
N TRP A 546 2.21 -5.81 27.20
CA TRP A 546 1.83 -5.80 25.79
C TRP A 546 1.39 -7.18 25.27
N THR A 547 1.49 -8.24 26.07
CA THR A 547 0.92 -9.56 25.74
C THR A 547 -0.59 -9.60 25.98
N ASP A 548 -1.10 -8.71 26.84
CA ASP A 548 -2.52 -8.43 26.97
C ASP A 548 -2.96 -7.43 25.90
N LEU A 549 -3.62 -7.93 24.84
CA LEU A 549 -4.05 -7.13 23.71
C LEU A 549 -5.09 -6.05 24.06
N ARG A 550 -5.67 -6.05 25.26
CA ARG A 550 -6.47 -4.91 25.75
C ARG A 550 -5.64 -3.64 25.90
N ASN A 551 -4.33 -3.76 26.07
CA ASN A 551 -3.39 -2.64 26.11
C ASN A 551 -2.96 -2.19 24.70
N ASN A 552 -3.29 -2.92 23.64
CA ASN A 552 -2.84 -2.63 22.27
C ASN A 552 -3.69 -1.55 21.59
N HIS A 553 -3.43 -0.29 21.90
CA HIS A 553 -4.05 0.88 21.27
C HIS A 553 -2.98 1.86 20.77
N ASP A 554 -3.31 2.69 19.78
CA ASP A 554 -2.37 3.67 19.23
C ASP A 554 -2.02 4.76 20.25
N THR A 555 -0.78 4.74 20.73
CA THR A 555 -0.24 5.66 21.74
C THR A 555 0.24 6.99 21.14
N LEU A 556 0.41 7.10 19.82
CA LEU A 556 0.84 8.35 19.18
C LEU A 556 -0.27 9.42 19.14
N LYS A 557 -1.54 8.99 19.27
CA LYS A 557 -2.70 9.90 19.27
C LYS A 557 -2.68 10.92 20.41
N GLU A 558 -2.03 10.60 21.53
CA GLU A 558 -1.93 11.49 22.71
C GLU A 558 -0.85 12.57 22.56
N ARG A 559 0.09 12.42 21.62
CA ARG A 559 1.15 13.41 21.34
C ARG A 559 0.60 14.68 20.66
N LEU A 560 -0.63 14.64 20.14
CA LEU A 560 -1.33 15.75 19.48
C LEU A 560 -2.11 16.67 20.44
N GLN A 561 -2.03 16.44 21.77
CA GLN A 561 -2.78 17.20 22.78
C GLN A 561 -1.89 17.87 23.85
N LYS A 562 -0.58 17.92 23.66
CA LYS A 562 0.38 18.66 24.51
C LYS A 562 1.31 19.46 23.62
#